data_AF-A0A1Y3VAG7-F1
#
_entry.id   AF-A0A1Y3VAG7-F1
#
_cell.length_a   1.000
_cell.length_b   1.000
_cell.length_c   1.000
_cell.angle_alpha   90.00
_cell.angle_beta   90.00
_cell.angle_gamma   90.00
#
_symmetry.space_group_name_H-M   'P 1'
#
loop_
_entity.id
_entity.type
_entity.pdbx_description
1 polymer ?
#
loop_
_entity_poly.entity_id
_entity_poly.type
_entity_poly.pdbx_seq_one_letter_code
_entity_poly.pdbx_strand_id
1 'polypeptide(L)'
;MYRFILLLSVFFPFCLCGNTGCDKHDSETVLKTAGRFDLSTDKARYAPGESVRFTCNADPGKGLFVRYRHLAETVGEEPLTAAAWTWNPPTGDFKGYLVEVVSRQSGRESVVASTAVDVSSDWTRFPRYGFLSAYGAIGLKEVRKMIENLNRHHINGLQFYDWLAAHHRPLAGSAERPAAEWPDLMNRPTYRLTTDNYLSEARSGRSGAPRRTAAGRCSAKSPSGRRAARSTSRSRG
;
A
#
# COMPACT_ATOMS: atom_id res chain seq x y z
N MET A 1 -89.28 1.59 17.64
CA MET A 1 -89.13 3.02 17.99
C MET A 1 -87.92 3.15 18.90
N TYR A 2 -86.95 3.96 18.44
CA TYR A 2 -85.65 4.41 18.99
C TYR A 2 -85.49 4.47 20.53
N ARG A 3 -84.30 4.38 21.15
CA ARG A 3 -82.90 4.17 20.74
C ARG A 3 -82.07 3.88 22.00
N PHE A 4 -81.14 2.92 21.89
CA PHE A 4 -80.17 2.52 22.91
C PHE A 4 -79.00 3.52 22.99
N ILE A 5 -78.51 3.75 24.21
CA ILE A 5 -77.31 4.54 24.55
C ILE A 5 -76.05 3.77 24.13
N LEU A 6 -75.06 4.44 23.55
CA LEU A 6 -73.69 3.93 23.54
C LEU A 6 -72.65 5.07 23.50
N LEU A 7 -71.86 5.11 24.58
CA LEU A 7 -70.68 5.93 24.81
C LEU A 7 -69.58 5.53 23.81
N LEU A 8 -69.03 6.52 23.11
CA LEU A 8 -67.93 6.36 22.17
C LEU A 8 -66.60 6.48 22.93
N SER A 9 -65.98 5.35 23.22
CA SER A 9 -64.60 5.26 23.70
C SER A 9 -63.64 5.36 22.50
N VAL A 10 -62.72 6.32 22.57
CA VAL A 10 -61.66 6.53 21.59
C VAL A 10 -60.59 5.46 21.80
N PHE A 11 -60.61 4.41 20.97
CA PHE A 11 -59.51 3.45 20.84
C PHE A 11 -58.54 3.93 19.74
N PHE A 12 -57.35 4.33 20.17
CA PHE A 12 -56.22 4.66 19.30
C PHE A 12 -55.65 3.35 18.70
N PRO A 13 -55.65 3.13 17.38
CA PRO A 13 -55.07 1.92 16.82
C PRO A 13 -53.54 2.06 16.82
N PHE A 14 -52.88 1.27 17.65
CA PHE A 14 -51.44 1.03 17.61
C PHE A 14 -51.14 0.29 16.30
N CYS A 15 -50.67 1.03 15.30
CA CYS A 15 -50.29 0.47 14.01
C CYS A 15 -49.00 -0.34 14.17
N LEU A 16 -49.13 -1.65 14.31
CA LEU A 16 -48.02 -2.61 14.20
C LEU A 16 -47.54 -2.62 12.75
N CYS A 17 -46.56 -1.76 12.44
CA CYS A 17 -45.80 -1.86 11.21
C CYS A 17 -44.85 -3.05 11.36
N GLY A 18 -45.15 -4.15 10.68
CA GLY A 18 -44.32 -5.34 10.64
C GLY A 18 -42.92 -4.98 10.14
N ASN A 19 -41.91 -5.41 10.91
CA ASN A 19 -40.52 -5.43 10.49
C ASN A 19 -40.41 -6.33 9.25
N THR A 20 -40.36 -5.73 8.06
CA THR A 20 -39.73 -6.39 6.92
C THR A 20 -38.25 -6.49 7.26
N GLY A 21 -37.85 -7.69 7.69
CA GLY A 21 -36.45 -8.04 7.88
C GLY A 21 -35.67 -7.66 6.63
N CYS A 22 -34.67 -6.81 6.82
CA CYS A 22 -33.62 -6.67 5.83
C CYS A 22 -32.85 -7.99 5.89
N ASP A 23 -33.12 -8.90 4.95
CA ASP A 23 -32.36 -10.13 4.80
C ASP A 23 -30.90 -9.74 4.58
N LYS A 24 -30.12 -9.81 5.67
CA LYS A 24 -28.67 -9.81 5.58
C LYS A 24 -28.33 -11.09 4.87
N HIS A 25 -27.98 -11.00 3.60
CA HIS A 25 -27.29 -12.08 2.92
C HIS A 25 -26.03 -12.37 3.73
N ASP A 26 -26.05 -13.47 4.48
CA ASP A 26 -24.90 -14.02 5.19
C ASP A 26 -23.84 -14.45 4.17
N SER A 27 -23.04 -13.49 3.71
CA SER A 27 -21.75 -13.75 3.07
C SER A 27 -20.71 -14.26 4.07
N GLU A 28 -21.04 -14.28 5.36
CA GLU A 28 -20.14 -14.67 6.45
C GLU A 28 -19.98 -16.19 6.60
N THR A 29 -20.91 -16.99 6.07
CA THR A 29 -20.96 -18.44 6.36
C THR A 29 -20.07 -19.29 5.44
N VAL A 30 -19.52 -18.73 4.35
CA VAL A 30 -18.66 -19.49 3.42
C VAL A 30 -17.18 -19.48 3.83
N LEU A 31 -16.74 -18.55 4.69
CA LEU A 31 -15.31 -18.35 4.99
C LEU A 31 -14.84 -18.95 6.33
N LYS A 32 -15.70 -19.65 7.08
CA LYS A 32 -15.33 -20.14 8.42
C LYS A 32 -14.59 -21.48 8.48
N THR A 33 -14.41 -22.19 7.35
CA THR A 33 -13.79 -23.54 7.38
C THR A 33 -12.67 -23.77 6.35
N ALA A 34 -12.34 -22.80 5.52
CA ALA A 34 -11.13 -22.84 4.69
C ALA A 34 -10.17 -21.75 5.18
N GLY A 35 -8.91 -22.11 5.46
CA GLY A 35 -7.88 -21.10 5.77
C GLY A 35 -7.92 -19.96 4.76
N ARG A 36 -7.79 -18.72 5.23
CA ARG A 36 -7.94 -17.51 4.41
C ARG A 36 -7.09 -17.61 3.14
N PHE A 37 -7.73 -17.62 1.96
CA PHE A 37 -7.03 -17.56 0.68
C PHE A 37 -6.46 -16.15 0.52
N ASP A 38 -5.15 -16.01 0.63
CA ASP A 38 -4.45 -14.74 0.54
C ASP A 38 -3.78 -14.60 -0.82
N LEU A 39 -4.06 -13.47 -1.48
CA LEU A 39 -3.48 -13.08 -2.75
C LEU A 39 -2.52 -11.90 -2.54
N SER A 40 -1.34 -11.97 -3.14
CA SER A 40 -0.36 -10.90 -3.14
C SER A 40 0.23 -10.64 -4.53
N THR A 41 0.76 -9.44 -4.71
CA THR A 41 1.51 -9.00 -5.88
C THR A 41 2.98 -8.78 -5.52
N ASP A 42 3.88 -8.87 -6.49
CA ASP A 42 5.31 -8.66 -6.26
C ASP A 42 5.69 -7.19 -6.04
N LYS A 43 4.85 -6.24 -6.51
CA LYS A 43 5.07 -4.79 -6.42
C LYS A 43 3.81 -4.04 -5.99
N ALA A 44 4.02 -2.87 -5.41
CA ALA A 44 2.95 -1.93 -5.05
C ALA A 44 2.45 -1.05 -6.23
N ARG A 45 3.23 -0.95 -7.31
CA ARG A 45 2.95 -0.19 -8.54
C ARG A 45 3.76 -0.75 -9.70
N TYR A 46 3.19 -0.74 -10.89
CA TYR A 46 3.77 -1.21 -12.14
C TYR A 46 3.84 -0.07 -13.16
N ALA A 47 4.88 -0.06 -13.99
CA ALA A 47 4.91 0.79 -15.17
C ALA A 47 3.98 0.24 -16.26
N PRO A 48 3.47 1.07 -17.18
CA PRO A 48 2.73 0.59 -18.35
C PRO A 48 3.52 -0.47 -19.14
N GLY A 49 2.89 -1.61 -19.43
CA GLY A 49 3.51 -2.74 -20.12
C GLY A 49 4.37 -3.66 -19.25
N GLU A 50 4.51 -3.37 -17.95
CA GLU A 50 5.20 -4.24 -17.00
C GLU A 50 4.28 -5.39 -16.55
N SER A 51 4.81 -6.61 -16.53
CA SER A 51 4.09 -7.79 -16.06
C SER A 51 3.90 -7.79 -14.55
N VAL A 52 2.74 -8.25 -14.09
CA VAL A 52 2.38 -8.41 -12.69
C VAL A 52 2.54 -9.87 -12.29
N ARG A 53 3.31 -10.16 -11.24
CA ARG A 53 3.43 -11.51 -10.69
C ARG A 53 2.55 -11.64 -9.45
N PHE A 54 1.62 -12.58 -9.49
CA PHE A 54 0.75 -12.92 -8.36
C PHE A 54 1.25 -14.15 -7.61
N THR A 55 0.90 -14.24 -6.33
CA THR A 55 1.12 -15.45 -5.52
C THR A 55 -0.02 -15.63 -4.52
N CYS A 56 -0.45 -16.87 -4.38
CA CYS A 56 -1.42 -17.32 -3.39
C CYS A 56 -0.71 -18.10 -2.28
N ASN A 57 -1.29 -18.08 -1.08
CA ASN A 57 -0.81 -18.87 0.06
C ASN A 57 -1.25 -20.34 0.04
N ALA A 58 -2.09 -20.74 -0.92
CA ALA A 58 -2.62 -22.09 -1.07
C ALA A 58 -2.68 -22.50 -2.54
N ASP A 59 -2.66 -23.81 -2.78
CA ASP A 59 -2.86 -24.37 -4.11
C ASP A 59 -4.31 -24.12 -4.57
N PRO A 60 -4.53 -23.43 -5.70
CA PRO A 60 -5.86 -23.23 -6.23
C PRO A 60 -6.41 -24.58 -6.72
N GLY A 61 -7.26 -25.19 -5.90
CA GLY A 61 -8.00 -26.39 -6.28
C GLY A 61 -8.84 -26.17 -7.56
N LYS A 62 -9.50 -27.23 -8.02
CA LYS A 62 -10.33 -27.16 -9.23
C LYS A 62 -11.49 -26.17 -9.07
N GLY A 63 -11.80 -25.46 -10.15
CA GLY A 63 -12.98 -24.57 -10.24
C GLY A 63 -12.75 -23.14 -9.78
N LEU A 64 -11.50 -22.73 -9.57
CA LEU A 64 -11.12 -21.33 -9.37
C LEU A 64 -10.74 -20.67 -10.69
N PHE A 65 -11.13 -19.41 -10.83
CA PHE A 65 -10.77 -18.54 -11.94
C PHE A 65 -10.20 -17.24 -11.38
N VAL A 66 -9.25 -16.64 -12.10
CA VAL A 66 -8.82 -15.27 -11.84
C VAL A 66 -9.50 -14.35 -12.85
N ARG A 67 -10.12 -13.29 -12.35
CA ARG A 67 -10.80 -12.27 -13.12
C ARG A 67 -10.12 -10.92 -12.90
N TYR A 68 -9.81 -10.25 -14.00
CA TYR A 68 -9.21 -8.92 -14.02
C TYR A 68 -10.26 -7.90 -14.46
N ARG A 69 -10.43 -6.84 -13.69
CA ARG A 69 -11.44 -5.81 -13.95
C ARG A 69 -10.86 -4.41 -13.91
N HIS A 70 -11.27 -3.57 -14.85
CA HIS A 70 -11.13 -2.13 -14.77
C HIS A 70 -12.51 -1.53 -14.53
N LEU A 71 -12.74 -1.00 -13.33
CA LEU A 71 -14.07 -0.54 -12.92
C LEU A 71 -15.11 -1.66 -13.11
N ALA A 72 -16.19 -1.39 -13.86
CA ALA A 72 -17.24 -2.36 -14.13
C ALA A 72 -16.84 -3.41 -15.19
N GLU A 73 -15.81 -3.14 -16.01
CA GLU A 73 -15.48 -3.96 -17.19
C GLU A 73 -14.53 -5.09 -16.83
N THR A 74 -14.83 -6.29 -17.30
CA THR A 74 -13.91 -7.44 -17.26
C THR A 74 -12.94 -7.34 -18.43
N VAL A 75 -11.65 -7.21 -18.13
CA VAL A 75 -10.59 -7.11 -19.16
C VAL A 75 -9.93 -8.46 -19.45
N GLY A 76 -10.15 -9.44 -18.58
CA GLY A 76 -9.70 -10.81 -18.79
C GLY A 76 -10.20 -11.73 -17.70
N GLU A 77 -10.34 -13.01 -18.03
CA GLU A 77 -10.68 -14.06 -17.09
C GLU A 77 -10.04 -15.37 -17.56
N GLU A 78 -9.40 -16.09 -16.65
CA GLU A 78 -8.71 -17.34 -16.97
C GLU A 78 -8.79 -18.34 -15.79
N PRO A 79 -8.74 -19.66 -16.06
CA PRO A 79 -8.68 -20.66 -15.00
C PRO A 79 -7.44 -20.47 -14.14
N LEU A 80 -7.61 -20.47 -12.81
CA LEU A 80 -6.49 -20.39 -11.89
C LEU A 80 -5.98 -21.81 -11.61
N THR A 81 -4.86 -22.17 -12.24
CA THR A 81 -4.31 -23.55 -12.23
C THR A 81 -3.06 -23.71 -11.37
N ALA A 82 -2.48 -22.61 -10.88
CA ALA A 82 -1.25 -22.63 -10.10
C ALA A 82 -1.27 -21.53 -9.02
N ALA A 83 -0.59 -21.79 -7.90
CA ALA A 83 -0.46 -20.83 -6.80
C ALA A 83 0.33 -19.56 -7.15
N ALA A 84 0.99 -19.51 -8.32
CA ALA A 84 1.62 -18.30 -8.83
C ALA A 84 1.40 -18.22 -10.35
N TRP A 85 1.08 -17.02 -10.83
CA TRP A 85 0.88 -16.74 -12.25
C TRP A 85 1.34 -15.32 -12.56
N THR A 86 1.39 -15.01 -13.85
CA THR A 86 1.78 -13.69 -14.35
C THR A 86 0.70 -13.16 -15.26
N TRP A 87 0.41 -11.87 -15.15
CA TRP A 87 -0.55 -11.17 -15.99
C TRP A 87 0.11 -9.95 -16.63
N ASN A 88 -0.21 -9.69 -17.90
CA ASN A 88 0.19 -8.49 -18.60
C ASN A 88 -1.01 -7.52 -18.65
N PRO A 89 -1.04 -6.48 -17.79
CA PRO A 89 -2.15 -5.53 -17.80
C PRO A 89 -2.19 -4.74 -19.12
N PRO A 90 -3.36 -4.22 -19.52
CA PRO A 90 -3.44 -3.26 -20.61
C PRO A 90 -2.46 -2.10 -20.43
N THR A 91 -1.88 -1.61 -21.53
CA THR A 91 -0.77 -0.62 -21.53
C THR A 91 -1.20 0.81 -21.21
N GLY A 92 -2.46 1.04 -20.83
CA GLY A 92 -2.94 2.35 -20.42
C GLY A 92 -2.27 2.80 -19.13
N ASP A 93 -1.69 4.01 -19.15
CA ASP A 93 -1.10 4.62 -17.96
C ASP A 93 -2.17 5.15 -17.01
N PHE A 94 -1.83 5.18 -15.72
CA PHE A 94 -2.67 5.64 -14.61
C PHE A 94 -4.01 4.87 -14.50
N LYS A 95 -3.92 3.55 -14.52
CA LYS A 95 -5.06 2.63 -14.43
C LYS A 95 -4.96 1.73 -13.21
N GLY A 96 -6.05 1.70 -12.44
CA GLY A 96 -6.26 0.71 -11.38
C GLY A 96 -7.08 -0.47 -11.89
N TYR A 97 -6.73 -1.66 -11.43
CA TYR A 97 -7.46 -2.89 -11.72
C TYR A 97 -7.80 -3.64 -10.43
N LEU A 98 -9.00 -4.19 -10.39
CA LEU A 98 -9.40 -5.16 -9.38
C LEU A 98 -9.11 -6.56 -9.92
N VAL A 99 -8.45 -7.38 -9.11
CA VAL A 99 -8.17 -8.78 -9.41
C VAL A 99 -8.90 -9.63 -8.41
N GLU A 100 -9.79 -10.48 -8.89
CA GLU A 100 -10.63 -11.35 -8.08
C GLU A 100 -10.28 -12.80 -8.37
N VAL A 101 -10.15 -13.62 -7.33
CA VAL A 101 -10.19 -15.08 -7.46
C VAL A 101 -11.61 -15.51 -7.16
N VAL A 102 -12.27 -16.10 -8.15
CA VAL A 102 -13.67 -16.50 -8.07
C VAL A 102 -13.81 -18.02 -8.11
N SER A 103 -14.70 -18.53 -7.27
CA SER A 103 -15.10 -19.94 -7.27
C SER A 103 -16.41 -20.08 -8.01
N ARG A 104 -16.47 -21.04 -8.94
CA ARG A 104 -17.70 -21.44 -9.62
C ARG A 104 -18.03 -22.88 -9.25
N GLN A 105 -18.77 -23.03 -8.17
CA GLN A 105 -19.24 -24.33 -7.69
C GLN A 105 -20.76 -24.33 -7.62
N SER A 106 -21.37 -25.45 -8.03
CA SER A 106 -22.83 -25.66 -7.91
C SER A 106 -23.69 -24.56 -8.55
N GLY A 107 -23.24 -24.00 -9.68
CA GLY A 107 -23.97 -22.96 -10.41
C GLY A 107 -23.99 -21.58 -9.73
N ARG A 108 -23.22 -21.38 -8.66
CA ARG A 108 -23.05 -20.08 -7.99
C ARG A 108 -21.61 -19.60 -8.12
N GLU A 109 -21.46 -18.29 -8.32
CA GLU A 109 -20.17 -17.62 -8.31
C GLU A 109 -19.97 -16.91 -6.97
N SER A 110 -18.80 -17.07 -6.36
CA SER A 110 -18.39 -16.33 -5.17
C SER A 110 -16.96 -15.84 -5.29
N VAL A 111 -16.67 -14.66 -4.74
CA VAL A 111 -15.30 -14.13 -4.66
C VAL A 111 -14.64 -14.72 -3.42
N VAL A 112 -13.50 -15.40 -3.63
CA VAL A 112 -12.72 -16.07 -2.59
C VAL A 112 -11.63 -15.16 -2.05
N ALA A 113 -11.00 -14.38 -2.93
CA ALA A 113 -10.01 -13.38 -2.57
C ALA A 113 -9.97 -12.27 -3.62
N SER A 114 -9.43 -11.12 -3.22
CA SER A 114 -9.17 -10.02 -4.14
C SER A 114 -7.91 -9.26 -3.78
N THR A 115 -7.33 -8.60 -4.78
CA THR A 115 -6.25 -7.63 -4.64
C THR A 115 -6.39 -6.55 -5.72
N ALA A 116 -5.56 -5.52 -5.66
CA ALA A 116 -5.53 -4.47 -6.67
C ALA A 116 -4.19 -4.45 -7.42
N VAL A 117 -4.23 -3.90 -8.64
CA VAL A 117 -3.03 -3.56 -9.43
C VAL A 117 -3.10 -2.10 -9.79
N ASP A 118 -2.01 -1.37 -9.54
CA ASP A 118 -1.82 0.00 -9.99
C ASP A 118 -0.79 0.04 -11.12
N VAL A 119 -1.26 0.34 -12.34
CA VAL A 119 -0.41 0.63 -13.50
C VAL A 119 -0.33 2.14 -13.63
N SER A 120 0.74 2.71 -13.11
CA SER A 120 0.99 4.14 -13.12
C SER A 120 2.46 4.38 -13.34
N SER A 121 2.88 5.22 -14.28
CA SER A 121 4.29 5.56 -14.50
C SER A 121 4.87 6.43 -13.37
N ASP A 122 4.02 7.25 -12.74
CA ASP A 122 4.38 8.14 -11.64
C ASP A 122 3.50 7.91 -10.41
N TRP A 123 4.13 7.64 -9.28
CA TRP A 123 3.48 7.48 -7.97
C TRP A 123 2.77 8.76 -7.49
N THR A 124 3.23 9.95 -7.91
CA THR A 124 2.65 11.23 -7.44
C THR A 124 1.22 11.43 -7.91
N ARG A 125 0.80 10.71 -8.95
CA ARG A 125 -0.57 10.77 -9.48
C ARG A 125 -1.57 10.17 -8.48
N PHE A 126 -1.23 9.04 -7.87
CA PHE A 126 -2.06 8.32 -6.90
C PHE A 126 -1.24 7.95 -5.66
N PRO A 127 -0.88 8.93 -4.81
CA PRO A 127 -0.02 8.69 -3.67
C PRO A 127 -0.72 7.82 -2.63
N ARG A 128 -0.12 6.69 -2.29
CA ARG A 128 -0.53 5.79 -1.20
C ARG A 128 0.65 5.72 -0.23
N TYR A 129 0.67 6.69 0.68
CA TYR A 129 1.85 7.00 1.49
C TYR A 129 1.81 6.27 2.83
N GLY A 130 2.84 5.49 3.10
CA GLY A 130 3.09 4.86 4.39
C GLY A 130 4.30 5.47 5.09
N PHE A 131 4.63 4.96 6.28
CA PHE A 131 5.79 5.42 7.02
C PHE A 131 6.54 4.27 7.71
N LEU A 132 7.81 4.53 8.01
CA LEU A 132 8.65 3.77 8.93
C LEU A 132 9.05 4.72 10.07
N SER A 133 9.09 4.20 11.30
CA SER A 133 9.37 5.00 12.50
C SER A 133 10.35 4.35 13.47
N ALA A 134 10.89 3.17 13.13
CA ALA A 134 11.81 2.42 13.97
C ALA A 134 12.94 1.82 13.12
N TYR A 135 14.17 2.00 13.60
CA TYR A 135 15.40 1.62 12.89
C TYR A 135 16.38 0.90 13.82
N GLY A 136 15.85 0.10 14.75
CA GLY A 136 16.66 -0.72 15.65
C GLY A 136 17.50 -1.76 14.90
N ALA A 137 18.35 -2.48 15.63
CA ALA A 137 19.15 -3.56 15.07
C ALA A 137 18.25 -4.75 14.71
N ILE A 138 17.81 -4.81 13.46
CA ILE A 138 16.98 -5.90 12.92
C ILE A 138 17.64 -6.51 11.69
N GLY A 139 17.35 -7.80 11.46
CA GLY A 139 17.85 -8.53 10.31
C GLY A 139 17.15 -8.11 9.01
N LEU A 140 17.80 -8.43 7.88
CA LEU A 140 17.23 -8.23 6.55
C LEU A 140 15.91 -8.99 6.35
N LYS A 141 15.72 -10.12 7.03
CA LYS A 141 14.49 -10.91 6.99
C LYS A 141 13.31 -10.12 7.56
N GLU A 142 13.49 -9.49 8.71
CA GLU A 142 12.48 -8.64 9.36
C GLU A 142 12.19 -7.40 8.53
N VAL A 143 13.21 -6.77 7.96
CA VAL A 143 13.06 -5.65 7.01
C VAL A 143 12.19 -6.08 5.82
N ARG A 144 12.49 -7.22 5.19
CA ARG A 144 11.72 -7.74 4.07
C ARG A 144 10.27 -8.00 4.43
N LYS A 145 10.01 -8.60 5.59
CA LYS A 145 8.65 -8.84 6.07
C LYS A 145 7.85 -7.54 6.24
N MET A 146 8.49 -6.49 6.77
CA MET A 146 7.87 -5.16 6.89
C MET A 146 7.56 -4.55 5.52
N ILE A 147 8.50 -4.61 4.59
CA ILE A 147 8.32 -4.12 3.22
C ILE A 147 7.23 -4.92 2.49
N GLU A 148 7.23 -6.25 2.60
CA GLU A 148 6.18 -7.12 2.04
C GLU A 148 4.80 -6.77 2.58
N ASN A 149 4.69 -6.47 3.88
CA ASN A 149 3.44 -6.02 4.46
C ASN A 149 2.98 -4.66 3.87
N LEU A 150 3.89 -3.71 3.67
CA LEU A 150 3.55 -2.42 3.02
C LEU A 150 3.09 -2.62 1.57
N ASN A 151 3.73 -3.54 0.84
CA ASN A 151 3.36 -3.84 -0.56
C ASN A 151 2.00 -4.51 -0.67
N ARG A 152 1.66 -5.38 0.29
CA ARG A 152 0.33 -5.97 0.39
C ARG A 152 -0.77 -4.91 0.46
N HIS A 153 -0.47 -3.73 1.02
CA HIS A 153 -1.39 -2.59 1.08
C HIS A 153 -1.17 -1.60 -0.09
N HIS A 154 -0.40 -1.99 -1.10
CA HIS A 154 -0.08 -1.20 -2.28
C HIS A 154 0.56 0.16 -1.95
N ILE A 155 1.31 0.27 -0.84
CA ILE A 155 2.02 1.49 -0.47
C ILE A 155 3.11 1.81 -1.51
N ASN A 156 2.94 2.91 -2.24
CA ASN A 156 3.83 3.30 -3.35
C ASN A 156 4.76 4.46 -3.00
N GLY A 157 4.65 5.00 -1.78
CA GLY A 157 5.59 5.98 -1.25
C GLY A 157 5.78 5.77 0.24
N LEU A 158 7.01 5.96 0.72
CA LEU A 158 7.40 5.64 2.08
C LEU A 158 8.15 6.80 2.73
N GLN A 159 7.59 7.31 3.81
CA GLN A 159 8.23 8.30 4.66
C GLN A 159 9.10 7.62 5.71
N PHE A 160 10.35 8.06 5.82
CA PHE A 160 11.22 7.68 6.93
C PHE A 160 11.06 8.77 7.99
N TYR A 161 10.37 8.44 9.06
CA TYR A 161 10.10 9.37 10.17
C TYR A 161 11.18 9.21 11.24
N ASP A 162 11.69 10.32 11.78
CA ASP A 162 12.68 10.37 12.88
C ASP A 162 13.94 9.50 12.70
N TRP A 163 14.41 9.32 11.46
CA TRP A 163 15.65 8.58 11.19
C TRP A 163 16.92 9.45 11.27
N LEU A 164 16.77 10.78 11.33
CA LEU A 164 17.85 11.75 11.28
C LEU A 164 18.62 11.77 12.60
N ALA A 165 19.93 12.02 12.57
CA ALA A 165 20.73 12.18 13.78
C ALA A 165 20.41 13.47 14.53
N ALA A 166 20.24 14.57 13.79
CA ALA A 166 19.73 15.84 14.31
C ALA A 166 19.08 16.63 13.17
N HIS A 167 18.10 17.48 13.52
CA HIS A 167 17.41 18.32 12.54
C HIS A 167 18.36 19.24 11.76
N HIS A 168 19.34 19.84 12.44
CA HIS A 168 20.34 20.73 11.83
C HIS A 168 21.55 19.99 11.25
N ARG A 169 21.74 18.71 11.62
CA ARG A 169 22.80 17.84 11.10
C ARG A 169 22.29 16.40 10.90
N PRO A 170 21.54 16.15 9.82
CA PRO A 170 20.91 14.86 9.54
C PRO A 170 21.83 13.64 9.54
N LEU A 171 23.03 13.78 9.00
CA LEU A 171 23.99 12.70 8.88
C LEU A 171 24.84 12.58 10.15
N ALA A 172 24.79 11.43 10.81
CA ALA A 172 25.77 11.08 11.84
C ALA A 172 27.12 10.71 11.20
N GLY A 173 28.22 11.21 11.75
CA GLY A 173 29.56 11.04 11.18
C GLY A 173 29.88 12.09 10.10
N SER A 174 30.60 11.69 9.05
CA SER A 174 30.88 12.51 7.87
C SER A 174 30.38 11.84 6.60
N ALA A 175 30.43 12.54 5.45
CA ALA A 175 30.05 11.94 4.16
C ALA A 175 30.96 10.77 3.76
N GLU A 176 32.26 10.86 4.08
CA GLU A 176 33.29 9.86 3.79
C GLU A 176 33.23 8.71 4.79
N ARG A 177 32.82 8.99 6.03
CA ARG A 177 32.70 8.01 7.11
C ARG A 177 31.42 8.23 7.91
N PRO A 178 30.25 7.84 7.35
CA PRO A 178 28.99 7.94 8.09
C PRO A 178 28.99 6.95 9.24
N ALA A 179 28.43 7.35 10.38
CA ALA A 179 28.34 6.50 11.56
C ALA A 179 27.50 5.25 11.27
N ALA A 180 27.84 4.14 11.94
CA ALA A 180 27.06 2.90 11.85
C ALA A 180 25.74 2.99 12.63
N GLU A 181 25.72 3.79 13.70
CA GLU A 181 24.57 4.01 14.58
C GLU A 181 24.59 5.42 15.16
N TRP A 182 23.41 5.91 15.56
CA TRP A 182 23.23 7.17 16.28
C TRP A 182 21.92 7.17 17.09
N PRO A 183 21.82 7.97 18.16
CA PRO A 183 20.54 8.29 18.77
C PRO A 183 19.74 9.25 17.87
N ASP A 184 18.44 9.01 17.72
CA ASP A 184 17.53 9.99 17.13
C ASP A 184 17.15 11.11 18.11
N LEU A 185 16.23 12.00 17.71
CA LEU A 185 15.75 13.10 18.57
C LEU A 185 15.19 12.61 19.92
N MET A 186 14.62 11.40 19.97
CA MET A 186 13.99 10.81 21.15
C MET A 186 14.95 9.83 21.87
N ASN A 187 16.25 9.89 21.58
CA ASN A 187 17.28 8.99 22.10
C ASN A 187 17.04 7.50 21.80
N ARG A 188 16.28 7.17 20.74
CA ARG A 188 16.14 5.79 20.26
C ARG A 188 17.35 5.43 19.39
N PRO A 189 17.88 4.21 19.49
CA PRO A 189 18.99 3.78 18.65
C PRO A 189 18.52 3.63 17.20
N THR A 190 19.25 4.28 16.29
CA THR A 190 19.05 4.20 14.83
C THR A 190 20.28 3.57 14.20
N TYR A 191 20.07 2.47 13.48
CA TYR A 191 21.13 1.72 12.80
C TYR A 191 21.12 2.02 11.32
N ARG A 192 22.27 2.47 10.80
CA ARG A 192 22.46 2.76 9.38
C ARG A 192 22.10 1.57 8.50
N LEU A 193 22.55 0.37 8.88
CA LEU A 193 22.32 -0.85 8.11
C LEU A 193 20.83 -1.14 7.95
N THR A 194 20.04 -0.96 9.00
CA THR A 194 18.58 -1.13 8.97
C THR A 194 17.93 -0.11 8.02
N THR A 195 18.31 1.17 8.12
CA THR A 195 17.81 2.24 7.23
C THR A 195 18.19 1.99 5.77
N ASP A 196 19.42 1.59 5.50
CA ASP A 196 19.92 1.27 4.15
C ASP A 196 19.19 0.04 3.58
N ASN A 197 18.94 -0.99 4.40
CA ASN A 197 18.17 -2.17 4.01
C ASN A 197 16.71 -1.81 3.66
N TYR A 198 16.04 -0.99 4.48
CA TYR A 198 14.70 -0.50 4.16
C TYR A 198 14.69 0.27 2.83
N LEU A 199 15.66 1.15 2.60
CA LEU A 199 15.76 1.92 1.36
C LEU A 199 16.00 1.03 0.14
N SER A 200 16.87 0.02 0.28
CA SER A 200 17.18 -0.94 -0.79
C SER A 200 15.95 -1.79 -1.15
N GLU A 201 15.32 -2.40 -0.15
CA GLU A 201 14.14 -3.26 -0.35
C GLU A 201 12.96 -2.44 -0.89
N ALA A 202 12.73 -1.22 -0.40
CA ALA A 202 11.71 -0.32 -0.92
C ALA A 202 11.98 0.15 -2.36
N ARG A 203 13.22 0.12 -2.86
CA ARG A 203 13.57 0.51 -4.25
C ARG A 203 13.54 -0.66 -5.23
N SER A 204 13.76 -1.88 -4.75
CA SER A 204 13.86 -3.11 -5.56
C SER A 204 12.58 -3.48 -6.34
N GLY A 205 11.55 -2.63 -6.31
CA GLY A 205 10.27 -2.86 -6.96
C GLY A 205 9.23 -3.46 -6.02
N ARG A 206 9.64 -4.02 -4.87
CA ARG A 206 8.72 -4.50 -3.84
C ARG A 206 7.77 -3.37 -3.40
N SER A 207 8.32 -2.26 -2.90
CA SER A 207 7.55 -1.02 -2.80
C SER A 207 7.81 -0.20 -4.06
N GLY A 208 6.81 0.43 -4.65
CA GLY A 208 7.00 1.29 -5.83
C GLY A 208 7.71 2.61 -5.51
N ALA A 209 8.53 2.65 -4.46
CA ALA A 209 9.10 3.86 -3.89
C ALA A 209 10.05 4.50 -4.91
N PRO A 210 9.84 5.78 -5.26
CA PRO A 210 10.64 6.45 -6.27
C PRO A 210 12.12 6.47 -5.88
N ARG A 211 12.99 6.57 -6.88
CA ARG A 211 14.40 6.92 -6.71
C ARG A 211 14.61 8.22 -5.89
N ARG A 212 13.56 9.05 -5.81
CA ARG A 212 13.41 10.22 -4.92
C ARG A 212 12.40 9.92 -3.80
N THR A 213 12.69 8.96 -2.92
CA THR A 213 12.12 9.04 -1.56
C THR A 213 12.60 10.35 -0.95
N ALA A 214 11.70 11.09 -0.29
CA ALA A 214 12.03 12.25 0.51
C ALA A 214 12.79 11.82 1.79
N ALA A 215 13.88 11.06 1.63
CA ALA A 215 14.93 11.01 2.61
C ALA A 215 15.68 12.35 2.47
N GLY A 216 15.62 13.16 3.53
CA GLY A 216 16.14 14.53 3.60
C GLY A 216 17.37 14.75 2.72
N ARG A 217 17.19 15.53 1.65
CA ARG A 217 18.28 15.94 0.77
C ARG A 217 19.13 16.94 1.54
N CYS A 218 20.10 16.47 2.31
CA CYS A 218 21.20 17.31 2.76
C CYS A 218 22.09 17.59 1.55
N SER A 219 21.74 18.61 0.77
CA SER A 219 22.69 19.20 -0.16
C SER A 219 23.73 19.94 0.68
N ALA A 220 24.84 19.27 1.00
CA ALA A 220 26.04 19.98 1.39
C ALA A 220 26.43 20.89 0.22
N LYS A 221 26.15 22.19 0.32
CA LYS A 221 26.83 23.17 -0.53
C LYS A 221 28.31 23.07 -0.19
N SER A 222 29.09 22.53 -1.11
CA SER A 222 30.56 22.60 -1.04
C SER A 222 30.98 24.08 -1.00
N PRO A 223 31.81 24.52 -0.04
CA PRO A 223 32.34 25.88 -0.04
C PRO A 223 33.54 25.96 -0.99
N SER A 224 33.32 25.80 -2.30
CA SER A 224 34.31 26.16 -3.32
C SER A 224 34.04 27.58 -3.79
N GLY A 225 34.61 28.55 -3.08
CA GLY A 225 34.49 29.95 -3.43
C GLY A 225 35.29 30.88 -2.53
N ARG A 226 36.57 30.57 -2.27
CA ARG A 226 37.50 31.60 -1.80
C ARG A 226 37.62 32.66 -2.91
N ARG A 227 36.90 33.76 -2.75
CA ARG A 227 37.24 35.03 -3.42
C ARG A 227 38.54 35.53 -2.78
N ALA A 228 39.67 35.23 -3.42
CA ALA A 228 40.91 35.94 -3.17
C ALA A 228 40.90 37.25 -3.98
N ALA A 229 41.42 38.29 -3.34
CA ALA A 229 41.33 39.71 -3.68
C ALA A 229 41.77 40.07 -5.11
N ARG A 230 41.02 40.99 -5.72
CA ARG A 230 41.45 41.75 -6.90
C ARG A 230 42.26 42.95 -6.40
N SER A 231 43.57 42.96 -6.62
CA SER A 231 44.37 44.18 -6.43
C SER A 231 44.13 45.11 -7.62
N THR A 232 43.41 46.20 -7.40
CA THR A 232 43.39 47.32 -8.34
C THR A 232 44.41 48.35 -7.90
N SER A 233 45.44 48.52 -8.73
CA SER A 233 46.34 49.66 -8.73
C SER A 233 45.53 50.95 -8.84
N ARG A 234 45.87 51.94 -8.01
CA ARG A 234 45.43 53.32 -8.16
C ARG A 234 46.66 54.20 -8.01
N SER A 235 47.23 54.60 -9.14
CA SER A 235 48.17 55.72 -9.22
C SER A 235 47.37 57.03 -9.19
N ARG A 236 47.60 57.85 -8.16
CA ARG A 236 47.41 59.30 -8.15
C ARG A 236 48.38 59.87 -7.11
N GLY A 237 49.24 60.79 -7.56
CA GLY A 237 50.37 61.38 -6.84
C GLY A 237 51.57 61.41 -7.74
#